data_AF-A0A183N1N0-F1
#
_entry.id   AF-A0A183N1N0-F1
#
_cell.length_a   1.000
_cell.length_b   1.000
_cell.length_c   1.000
_cell.angle_alpha   90.00
_cell.angle_beta   90.00
_cell.angle_gamma   90.00
#
_symmetry.space_group_name_H-M   'P 1'
#
loop_
_entity.id
_entity.type
_entity.pdbx_description
1 polymer ?
#
loop_
_entity_poly.entity_id
_entity_poly.type
_entity_poly.pdbx_seq_one_letter_code
_entity_poly.pdbx_strand_id
1 'polypeptide(L)'
;MNIIQCYALNNDSKDDIKDQFYERLQSIIEKCPRMNLSILMGDLNAKVGIDNTGFEDIMARHELGERNENGERFANLCALNKLVI
;
A
#
# COMPACT_ATOMS: atom_id res chain seq x y z
N MET A 1 9.08 -11.99 -12.72
CA MET A 1 8.93 -10.64 -12.15
C MET A 1 7.53 -10.16 -12.46
N ASN A 2 6.82 -9.56 -11.49
CA ASN A 2 5.49 -8.99 -11.67
C ASN A 2 5.57 -7.49 -11.40
N ILE A 3 4.92 -6.68 -12.23
CA ILE A 3 4.79 -5.25 -12.00
C ILE A 3 3.29 -4.96 -11.94
N ILE A 4 2.85 -4.41 -10.82
CA ILE A 4 1.48 -4.00 -10.58
C ILE A 4 1.50 -2.48 -10.56
N GLN A 5 0.91 -1.86 -11.57
CA GLN A 5 0.75 -0.42 -11.62
C GLN A 5 -0.70 -0.07 -11.27
N CYS A 6 -0.89 0.86 -10.35
CA CYS A 6 -2.21 1.27 -9.89
C CYS A 6 -2.34 2.78 -9.75
N TYR A 7 -3.59 3.23 -9.80
CA TYR A 7 -4.00 4.58 -9.45
C TYR A 7 -5.11 4.43 -8.41
N ALA A 8 -4.83 4.82 -7.17
CA ALA A 8 -5.78 4.69 -6.07
C ALA A 8 -6.77 5.85 -6.04
N LEU A 9 -7.88 5.62 -5.34
CA LEU A 9 -8.91 6.62 -5.15
C LEU A 9 -8.42 7.77 -4.25
N ASN A 10 -8.95 8.96 -4.47
CA ASN A 10 -8.64 10.13 -3.66
C ASN A 10 -9.21 10.02 -2.23
N ASN A 11 -8.77 10.89 -1.33
CA ASN A 11 -9.27 10.91 0.06
C ASN A 11 -10.76 11.24 0.15
N ASP A 12 -11.35 11.95 -0.82
CA ASP A 12 -12.78 12.32 -0.83
C ASP A 12 -13.71 11.15 -1.18
N SER A 13 -13.16 10.04 -1.64
CA SER A 13 -13.92 8.82 -1.91
C SER A 13 -14.39 8.18 -0.60
N LYS A 14 -15.58 7.58 -0.62
CA LYS A 14 -16.11 6.88 0.55
C LYS A 14 -15.23 5.68 0.93
N ASP A 15 -15.19 5.40 2.22
CA ASP A 15 -14.36 4.33 2.77
C ASP A 15 -14.70 2.95 2.20
N ASP A 16 -15.98 2.63 1.99
CA ASP A 16 -16.41 1.36 1.41
C ASP A 16 -15.87 1.14 0.00
N ILE A 17 -15.72 2.21 -0.78
CA ILE A 17 -15.16 2.15 -2.14
C ILE A 17 -13.63 2.03 -2.08
N LYS A 18 -12.97 2.71 -1.14
CA LYS A 18 -11.53 2.56 -0.90
C LYS A 18 -11.21 1.13 -0.45
N ASP A 19 -11.98 0.58 0.48
CA ASP A 19 -11.77 -0.78 1.00
C ASP A 19 -11.91 -1.81 -0.12
N GLN A 20 -12.94 -1.72 -0.96
CA GLN A 20 -13.08 -2.57 -2.14
C GLN A 20 -11.89 -2.46 -3.11
N PHE A 21 -11.32 -1.26 -3.28
CA PHE A 21 -10.11 -1.09 -4.08
C PHE A 21 -8.93 -1.87 -3.49
N TYR A 22 -8.69 -1.76 -2.19
CA TYR A 22 -7.59 -2.46 -1.51
C TYR A 22 -7.80 -3.97 -1.44
N GLU A 23 -9.04 -4.45 -1.25
CA GLU A 23 -9.40 -5.87 -1.33
C GLU A 23 -9.12 -6.43 -2.74
N ARG A 24 -9.49 -5.67 -3.77
CA ARG A 24 -9.18 -6.06 -5.16
C ARG A 24 -7.68 -6.11 -5.40
N LEU A 25 -6.94 -5.11 -4.91
CA LEU A 25 -5.48 -5.07 -5.04
C LEU A 25 -4.81 -6.24 -4.31
N GLN A 26 -5.26 -6.57 -3.10
CA GLN A 26 -4.84 -7.75 -2.35
C GLN A 26 -5.02 -9.02 -3.18
N SER A 27 -6.19 -9.20 -3.80
CA SER A 27 -6.46 -10.39 -4.62
C SER A 27 -5.54 -10.51 -5.85
N ILE A 28 -5.02 -9.39 -6.36
CA ILE A 28 -4.07 -9.38 -7.49
C ILE A 28 -2.66 -9.76 -6.99
N ILE A 29 -2.25 -9.24 -5.84
CA ILE A 29 -0.98 -9.57 -5.20
C ILE A 29 -0.93 -11.06 -4.85
N GLU A 30 -2.03 -11.63 -4.33
CA GLU A 30 -2.10 -13.06 -3.98
C GLU A 30 -1.97 -14.00 -5.18
N LYS A 31 -2.37 -13.55 -6.36
CA LYS A 31 -2.20 -14.31 -7.62
C LYS A 31 -0.78 -14.26 -8.16
N CYS A 32 0.04 -13.32 -7.68
CA CYS A 32 1.43 -13.20 -8.11
C CYS A 32 2.28 -14.31 -7.46
N PRO A 33 3.10 -15.04 -8.24
CA PRO A 33 3.97 -16.06 -7.67
C PRO A 33 4.94 -15.47 -6.63
N ARG A 34 4.90 -15.98 -5.39
CA ARG A 34 5.74 -15.48 -4.27
C ARG A 34 7.25 -15.63 -4.51
N MET A 35 7.67 -16.53 -5.40
CA MET A 35 9.08 -16.71 -5.76
C MET A 35 9.60 -15.66 -6.74
N ASN A 36 8.71 -14.85 -7.34
CA ASN A 36 9.09 -13.80 -8.27
C ASN A 36 9.15 -12.44 -7.57
N LEU A 37 10.13 -11.61 -7.94
CA LEU A 37 10.14 -10.19 -7.59
C LEU A 37 8.82 -9.54 -8.04
N SER A 38 8.13 -8.90 -7.11
CA SER A 38 6.87 -8.18 -7.36
C SER A 38 7.05 -6.72 -6.98
N ILE A 39 6.76 -5.82 -7.92
CA ILE A 39 6.88 -4.37 -7.73
C ILE A 39 5.47 -3.79 -7.81
N LEU A 40 5.01 -3.15 -6.74
CA LEU A 40 3.79 -2.35 -6.71
C LEU A 40 4.17 -0.89 -6.89
N MET A 41 3.62 -0.22 -7.90
CA MET A 41 3.96 1.17 -8.22
C MET A 41 2.76 1.94 -8.76
N GLY A 42 2.93 3.25 -8.92
CA GLY A 42 1.91 4.16 -9.42
C GLY A 42 1.53 5.21 -8.38
N ASP A 43 0.38 5.84 -8.57
CA ASP A 43 -0.12 6.87 -7.66
C ASP A 43 -1.14 6.26 -6.70
N LEU A 44 -0.70 6.00 -5.47
CA LEU A 44 -1.53 5.39 -4.44
C LEU A 44 -2.32 6.42 -3.63
N ASN A 45 -2.17 7.72 -3.90
CA ASN A 45 -2.77 8.78 -3.09
C ASN A 45 -2.55 8.58 -1.57
N ALA A 46 -1.44 7.95 -1.22
CA ALA A 46 -1.09 7.49 0.11
C ALA A 46 0.04 8.37 0.66
N LYS A 47 -0.21 8.94 1.84
CA LYS A 47 0.81 9.57 2.68
C LYS A 47 1.01 8.64 3.85
N VAL A 48 2.17 8.01 3.91
CA VAL A 48 2.51 7.00 4.91
C VAL A 48 3.17 7.63 6.15
N GLY A 49 3.76 8.83 5.99
CA GLY A 49 4.18 9.73 7.07
C GLY A 49 5.47 9.30 7.77
N ILE A 50 6.03 10.10 8.67
CA ILE A 50 7.34 9.74 9.27
C ILE A 50 7.26 8.66 10.37
N ASP A 51 6.10 8.51 11.00
CA ASP A 51 5.90 7.59 12.12
C ASP A 51 5.78 6.14 11.63
N ASN A 52 6.84 5.36 11.79
CA ASN A 52 6.87 3.96 11.40
C ASN A 52 6.53 2.99 12.54
N THR A 53 5.95 3.46 13.65
CA THR A 53 5.56 2.61 14.77
C THR A 53 4.63 1.48 14.32
N GLY A 54 5.01 0.23 14.54
CA GLY A 54 4.28 -0.96 14.09
C GLY A 54 4.52 -1.38 12.64
N PHE A 55 5.33 -0.63 11.88
CA PHE A 55 5.69 -0.88 10.48
C PHE A 55 7.22 -0.84 10.26
N GLU A 56 8.01 -0.98 11.32
CA GLU A 56 9.47 -0.79 11.31
C GLU A 56 10.19 -1.73 10.35
N ASP A 57 9.64 -2.92 10.12
CA ASP A 57 10.20 -3.94 9.24
C ASP A 57 10.02 -3.63 7.74
N ILE A 58 9.07 -2.76 7.40
CA ILE A 58 8.70 -2.48 6.01
C ILE A 58 8.88 -1.02 5.60
N MET A 59 9.07 -0.11 6.56
CA MET A 59 8.99 1.32 6.30
C MET A 59 10.14 2.09 6.96
N ALA A 60 10.81 2.91 6.15
CA ALA A 60 11.88 3.79 6.62
C ALA A 60 11.34 5.11 7.21
N ARG A 61 12.09 5.72 8.13
CA ARG A 61 11.75 6.99 8.81
C ARG A 61 11.99 8.26 7.98
N HIS A 62 12.01 8.15 6.65
CA HIS A 62 12.44 9.25 5.77
C HIS A 62 11.27 9.93 5.05
N GLU A 63 10.05 9.48 5.30
CA GLU A 63 8.87 10.00 4.62
C GLU A 63 8.35 11.30 5.23
N LEU A 64 7.65 12.07 4.39
CA LEU A 64 7.17 13.41 4.72
C LEU A 64 5.65 13.42 4.93
N GLY A 65 5.22 14.23 5.90
CA GLY A 65 3.81 14.48 6.20
C GLY A 65 3.22 13.57 7.27
N GLU A 66 1.95 13.78 7.57
CA GLU A 66 1.16 12.93 8.46
C GLU A 66 0.49 11.81 7.65
N ARG A 67 0.37 10.64 8.28
CA ARG A 67 -0.28 9.48 7.66
C ARG A 67 -1.75 9.79 7.39
N ASN A 68 -2.18 9.61 6.14
CA ASN A 68 -3.61 9.67 5.80
C ASN A 68 -4.23 8.27 5.79
N GLU A 69 -5.56 8.21 5.70
CA GLU A 69 -6.31 6.94 5.67
C GLU A 69 -5.84 6.00 4.55
N ASN A 70 -5.53 6.54 3.36
CA ASN A 70 -4.98 5.76 2.26
C ASN A 70 -3.58 5.22 2.61
N GLY A 71 -2.76 6.00 3.30
CA GLY A 71 -1.45 5.59 3.80
C GLY A 71 -1.54 4.46 4.82
N GLU A 72 -2.52 4.49 5.71
CA GLU A 72 -2.74 3.39 6.65
C GLU A 72 -3.18 2.10 5.94
N ARG A 73 -4.14 2.18 5.02
CA ARG A 73 -4.54 1.02 4.20
C ARG A 73 -3.37 0.46 3.38
N PHE A 74 -2.56 1.34 2.78
CA PHE A 74 -1.39 0.95 2.01
C PHE A 74 -0.30 0.31 2.86
N ALA A 75 0.01 0.87 4.03
CA ALA A 75 0.97 0.28 4.97
C ALA A 75 0.53 -1.10 5.46
N ASN A 76 -0.76 -1.25 5.80
CA ASN A 76 -1.35 -2.54 6.19
C ASN A 76 -1.27 -3.58 5.07
N LEU A 77 -1.58 -3.19 3.83
CA LEU A 77 -1.42 -4.05 2.65
C LEU A 77 0.05 -4.50 2.49
N CYS A 78 1.00 -3.58 2.63
CA CYS A 78 2.42 -3.89 2.51
C CYS A 78 2.90 -4.83 3.62
N ALA A 79 2.49 -4.58 4.86
CA ALA A 79 2.81 -5.43 6.01
C ALA A 79 2.30 -6.85 5.82
N LEU A 80 1.05 -7.00 5.37
CA LEU A 80 0.41 -8.30 5.13
C LEU A 80 1.15 -9.12 4.05
N ASN A 81 1.66 -8.45 3.02
CA ASN A 81 2.30 -9.09 1.88
C ASN A 81 3.84 -9.06 1.93
N LYS A 82 4.44 -8.56 3.01
CA LYS A 82 5.89 -8.37 3.18
C LYS A 82 6.51 -7.51 2.05
N LEU A 83 5.80 -6.47 1.63
CA LEU A 83 6.31 -5.45 0.72
C LEU A 83 7.01 -4.36 1.54
N VAL A 84 8.11 -3.84 1.01
CA VAL A 84 8.88 -2.75 1.60
C VAL A 84 8.52 -1.45 0.88
N ILE A 85 8.36 -0.37 1.65
CA ILE A 85 8.00 0.99 1.23
C ILE A 85 9.24 1.87 1.24
#